data_AF-A0A970TFZ6-F1
#
_entry.id   AF-A0A970TFZ6-F1
#
_cell.length_a   1.000
_cell.length_b   1.000
_cell.length_c   1.000
_cell.angle_alpha   90.00
_cell.angle_beta   90.00
_cell.angle_gamma   90.00
#
_symmetry.space_group_name_H-M   'P 1'
#
loop_
_entity.id
_entity.type
_entity.pdbx_description
1 polymer ?
#
loop_
_entity_poly.entity_id
_entity_poly.type
_entity_poly.pdbx_seq_one_letter_code
_entity_poly.pdbx_strand_id
1 'polypeptide(L)'
;MKKLISLFLAIIMVSLTANTAFAAKKPVEHKAHFNSFTGIVKEIRKSEFEKDTSYALLVNEEGMEANLVLTKDTYYINDEKIRIGSKVTGYYDANAMMIMIYPPQYVAVAVMVSNSEQNIKVDLFDTDLVSADNLLKLNISNDTEIVLKDGKEFKGGLKNRKLAVFYGASTRSIPAQTIPDKIVVLSDPIVPDEDNNSYYASFKGRVTKMTTMKNDKNLTQITIEDKEGIEAIFTISKDTYRTNDEKIKVGSVVTGYYDAKVFRIMIYPGQYEAEVLAVERSEYNIKVDYFDNKLISADNTLKITIGKNTELIYMNGRKYNGKPVNSNLLVIYNKATKSIPAQTEPIKVIVLEQKSSKDDAKDKGAIDKDKDKAYWKSKLDEWMKLTDELFDNMDQISGYKDELYRYIWKLMARRENSLFGWLNVLAKDR
;
A
#
# COMPACT_ATOMS: atom_id res chain seq x y z
N MET A 1 27.68 29.15 -25.86
CA MET A 1 26.26 29.06 -25.45
C MET A 1 25.63 27.70 -25.77
N LYS A 2 25.72 27.17 -27.00
CA LYS A 2 25.15 25.84 -27.34
C LYS A 2 25.69 24.66 -26.50
N LYS A 3 26.99 24.64 -26.17
CA LYS A 3 27.62 23.58 -25.33
C LYS A 3 27.33 23.66 -23.83
N LEU A 4 26.91 24.83 -23.32
CA LEU A 4 26.53 24.99 -21.90
C LEU A 4 25.05 24.61 -21.67
N ILE A 5 24.22 24.83 -22.68
CA ILE A 5 22.79 24.48 -22.68
C ILE A 5 22.61 22.95 -22.80
N SER A 6 23.45 22.26 -23.60
CA SER A 6 23.39 20.79 -23.69
C SER A 6 23.83 20.10 -22.38
N LEU A 7 24.77 20.69 -21.64
CA LEU A 7 25.23 20.17 -20.35
C LEU A 7 24.18 20.33 -19.24
N PHE A 8 23.40 21.42 -19.27
CA PHE A 8 22.30 21.66 -18.33
C PHE A 8 21.07 20.79 -18.61
N LEU A 9 20.80 20.47 -19.88
CA LEU A 9 19.68 19.58 -20.27
C LEU A 9 19.96 18.10 -19.92
N ALA A 10 21.21 17.66 -20.02
CA ALA A 10 21.61 16.30 -19.64
C ALA A 10 21.47 16.05 -18.13
N ILE A 11 21.75 17.05 -17.29
CA ILE A 11 21.60 16.95 -15.82
C ILE A 11 20.12 16.92 -15.40
N ILE A 12 19.24 17.62 -16.12
CA ILE A 12 17.79 17.63 -15.85
C ILE A 12 17.15 16.29 -16.23
N MET A 13 17.59 15.65 -17.31
CA MET A 13 16.98 14.41 -17.81
C MET A 13 17.47 13.11 -17.14
N VAL A 14 18.63 13.13 -16.46
CA VAL A 14 19.02 12.03 -15.56
C VAL A 14 18.06 11.90 -14.36
N SER A 15 17.28 12.96 -14.04
CA SER A 15 16.24 12.92 -13.00
C SER A 15 14.86 12.46 -13.48
N LEU A 16 14.70 12.13 -14.77
CA LEU A 16 13.42 11.77 -15.40
C LEU A 16 13.50 10.46 -16.19
N THR A 17 13.64 9.35 -15.48
CA THR A 17 13.15 8.06 -15.99
C THR A 17 12.44 7.28 -14.90
N ALA A 18 11.26 7.79 -14.52
CA ALA A 18 10.18 6.94 -14.04
C ALA A 18 8.89 7.74 -14.23
N ASN A 19 8.35 7.73 -15.44
CA ASN A 19 6.91 7.75 -15.71
C ASN A 19 6.70 7.57 -17.21
N THR A 20 6.46 6.32 -17.59
CA THR A 20 5.87 5.95 -18.87
C THR A 20 4.51 6.62 -19.02
N ALA A 21 4.29 7.27 -20.15
CA ALA A 21 2.98 7.74 -20.58
C ALA A 21 2.01 6.56 -20.68
N PHE A 22 1.01 6.53 -19.81
CA PHE A 22 -0.20 5.74 -20.00
C PHE A 22 -1.39 6.69 -20.07
N ALA A 23 -2.33 6.33 -20.94
CA ALA A 23 -3.59 7.02 -21.20
C ALA A 23 -4.19 7.61 -19.92
N ALA A 24 -4.59 8.89 -19.98
CA ALA A 24 -5.11 9.63 -18.84
C ALA A 24 -6.37 8.97 -18.27
N LYS A 25 -6.16 8.12 -17.26
CA LYS A 25 -7.18 7.72 -16.27
C LYS A 25 -7.70 9.01 -15.64
N LYS A 26 -9.03 9.15 -15.50
CA LYS A 26 -9.62 10.25 -14.69
C LYS A 26 -8.84 10.35 -13.37
N PRO A 27 -8.46 11.56 -12.92
CA PRO A 27 -7.73 11.71 -11.66
C PRO A 27 -8.57 11.05 -10.56
N VAL A 28 -7.99 10.04 -9.92
CA VAL A 28 -8.57 9.44 -8.73
C VAL A 28 -8.49 10.50 -7.65
N GLU A 29 -9.65 10.94 -7.16
CA GLU A 29 -9.71 11.86 -6.03
C GLU A 29 -9.26 11.07 -4.78
N HIS A 30 -8.04 11.31 -4.32
CA HIS A 30 -7.50 10.65 -3.14
C HIS A 30 -8.04 11.35 -1.88
N LYS A 31 -9.00 10.73 -1.21
CA LYS A 31 -9.63 11.26 0.01
C LYS A 31 -9.01 10.61 1.24
N ALA A 32 -8.66 11.43 2.22
CA ALA A 32 -8.24 10.95 3.52
C ALA A 32 -9.38 10.18 4.20
N HIS A 33 -9.07 9.09 4.91
CA HIS A 33 -10.07 8.37 5.69
C HIS A 33 -10.42 9.13 6.97
N PHE A 34 -9.48 9.91 7.51
CA PHE A 34 -9.69 10.80 8.65
C PHE A 34 -9.46 12.25 8.26
N ASN A 35 -10.40 13.10 8.65
CA ASN A 35 -10.24 14.55 8.64
C ASN A 35 -9.81 15.01 10.04
N SER A 36 -9.41 16.28 10.15
CA SER A 36 -9.06 16.88 11.43
C SER A 36 -9.71 18.24 11.61
N PHE A 37 -10.07 18.55 12.85
CA PHE A 37 -10.50 19.88 13.25
C PHE A 37 -9.56 20.40 14.33
N THR A 38 -8.97 21.57 14.10
CA THR A 38 -8.07 22.21 15.05
C THR A 38 -8.69 23.49 15.56
N GLY A 39 -8.77 23.66 16.89
CA GLY A 39 -9.32 24.86 17.50
C GLY A 39 -8.94 25.03 18.96
N ILE A 40 -9.32 26.17 19.52
CA ILE A 40 -9.17 26.48 20.93
C ILE A 40 -10.41 25.97 21.68
N VAL A 41 -10.19 25.23 22.75
CA VAL A 41 -11.27 24.74 23.62
C VAL A 41 -11.93 25.92 24.33
N LYS A 42 -13.22 26.13 24.10
CA LYS A 42 -14.04 27.13 24.79
C LYS A 42 -14.84 26.55 25.94
N GLU A 43 -15.27 25.31 25.80
CA GLU A 43 -16.11 24.65 26.79
C GLU A 43 -15.85 23.14 26.81
N ILE A 44 -16.00 22.53 27.99
CA ILE A 44 -15.95 21.07 28.16
C ILE A 44 -17.18 20.66 28.96
N ARG A 45 -18.03 19.82 28.38
CA ARG A 45 -19.22 19.25 29.02
C ARG A 45 -19.05 17.74 29.13
N LYS A 46 -19.43 17.15 30.26
CA LYS A 46 -19.53 15.68 30.38
C LYS A 46 -20.91 15.24 29.92
N SER A 47 -20.99 14.08 29.27
CA SER A 47 -22.29 13.48 28.94
C SER A 47 -23.01 13.07 30.21
N GLU A 48 -24.30 13.37 30.29
CA GLU A 48 -25.18 12.91 31.38
C GLU A 48 -25.72 11.50 31.13
N PHE A 49 -25.72 11.06 29.86
CA PHE A 49 -26.35 9.81 29.42
C PHE A 49 -25.33 8.69 29.17
N GLU A 50 -24.10 9.04 28.79
CA GLU A 50 -23.04 8.07 28.50
C GLU A 50 -21.85 8.27 29.43
N LYS A 51 -21.52 7.20 30.17
CA LYS A 51 -20.33 7.19 31.01
C LYS A 51 -19.07 7.26 30.13
N ASP A 52 -18.11 8.06 30.56
CA ASP A 52 -16.81 8.26 29.87
C ASP A 52 -16.90 8.96 28.50
N THR A 53 -18.01 9.66 28.23
CA THR A 53 -18.17 10.55 27.08
C THR A 53 -18.10 12.03 27.51
N SER A 54 -17.32 12.85 26.80
CA SER A 54 -17.23 14.30 27.01
C SER A 54 -17.24 15.05 25.68
N TYR A 55 -17.78 16.26 25.70
CA TYR A 55 -17.89 17.16 24.55
C TYR A 55 -16.97 18.37 24.79
N ALA A 56 -16.05 18.62 23.88
CA ALA A 56 -15.22 19.82 23.88
C ALA A 56 -15.63 20.74 22.72
N LEU A 57 -16.13 21.94 23.04
CA LEU A 57 -16.42 22.95 22.03
C LEU A 57 -15.10 23.60 21.59
N LEU A 58 -14.75 23.40 20.32
CA LEU A 58 -13.56 23.95 19.69
C LEU A 58 -13.95 25.11 18.77
N VAL A 59 -13.15 26.16 18.79
CA VAL A 59 -13.28 27.29 17.84
C VAL A 59 -11.96 27.46 17.10
N ASN A 60 -12.00 27.35 15.77
CA ASN A 60 -10.81 27.51 14.94
C ASN A 60 -10.46 29.00 14.71
N GLU A 61 -9.35 29.26 14.01
CA GLU A 61 -8.87 30.63 13.74
C GLU A 61 -9.82 31.44 12.84
N GLU A 62 -10.68 30.76 12.07
CA GLU A 62 -11.70 31.36 11.20
C GLU A 62 -13.04 31.61 11.92
N GLY A 63 -13.14 31.25 13.21
CA GLY A 63 -14.36 31.40 14.01
C GLY A 63 -15.40 30.30 13.81
N MET A 64 -15.08 29.22 13.09
CA MET A 64 -15.94 28.05 12.99
C MET A 64 -15.93 27.27 14.30
N GLU A 65 -17.11 26.79 14.71
CA GLU A 65 -17.29 26.00 15.93
C GLU A 65 -17.52 24.53 15.59
N ALA A 66 -16.96 23.63 16.40
CA ALA A 66 -17.26 22.21 16.35
C ALA A 66 -17.19 21.58 17.73
N ASN A 67 -18.09 20.64 18.01
CA ASN A 67 -18.04 19.82 19.22
C ASN A 67 -17.22 18.57 18.94
N LEU A 68 -16.05 18.46 19.56
CA LEU A 68 -15.28 17.23 19.56
C LEU A 68 -15.80 16.29 20.64
N VAL A 69 -16.30 15.12 20.25
CA VAL A 69 -16.82 14.09 21.14
C VAL A 69 -15.67 13.13 21.49
N LEU A 70 -15.31 13.10 22.76
CA LEU A 70 -14.28 12.25 23.34
C LEU A 70 -14.97 11.08 24.04
N THR A 71 -14.64 9.85 23.64
CA THR A 71 -15.20 8.62 24.22
C THR A 71 -14.08 7.77 24.82
N LYS A 72 -14.43 6.66 25.48
CA LYS A 72 -13.46 5.66 25.96
C LYS A 72 -12.53 5.11 24.87
N ASP A 73 -12.94 5.17 23.60
CA ASP A 73 -12.21 4.59 22.47
C ASP A 73 -11.27 5.59 21.79
N THR A 74 -11.41 6.88 22.11
CA THR A 74 -10.56 7.97 21.63
C THR A 74 -9.12 7.77 22.13
N TYR A 75 -8.17 7.76 21.19
CA TYR A 75 -6.76 7.72 21.52
C TYR A 75 -6.22 9.12 21.85
N TYR A 76 -5.62 9.28 23.03
CA TYR A 76 -4.92 10.51 23.41
C TYR A 76 -3.46 10.40 22.98
N ILE A 77 -3.07 11.21 21.99
CA ILE A 77 -1.74 11.21 21.37
C ILE A 77 -0.66 11.63 22.37
N ASN A 78 -0.98 12.57 23.26
CA ASN A 78 -0.11 13.03 24.32
C ASN A 78 -0.83 13.01 25.67
N ASP A 79 -0.08 12.92 26.76
CA ASP A 79 -0.59 12.91 28.13
C ASP A 79 -1.05 14.30 28.62
N GLU A 80 -1.22 15.26 27.71
CA GLU A 80 -1.63 16.61 28.03
C GLU A 80 -3.13 16.68 28.32
N LYS A 81 -3.46 17.28 29.47
CA LYS A 81 -4.86 17.50 29.84
C LYS A 81 -5.48 18.57 28.97
N ILE A 82 -6.55 18.20 28.26
CA ILE A 82 -7.42 19.13 27.56
C ILE A 82 -8.11 20.03 28.59
N ARG A 83 -7.87 21.34 28.48
CA ARG A 83 -8.48 22.37 29.34
C ARG A 83 -9.07 23.46 28.46
N ILE A 84 -9.95 24.27 29.04
CA ILE A 84 -10.40 25.52 28.40
C ILE A 84 -9.15 26.36 28.09
N GLY A 85 -9.04 26.83 26.84
CA GLY A 85 -7.88 27.55 26.31
C GLY A 85 -6.82 26.69 25.61
N SER A 86 -6.85 25.36 25.74
CA SER A 86 -5.94 24.48 25.00
C SER A 86 -6.19 24.54 23.48
N LYS A 87 -5.13 24.59 22.67
CA LYS A 87 -5.22 24.32 21.22
C LYS A 87 -5.23 22.81 21.03
N VAL A 88 -6.31 22.30 20.45
CA VAL A 88 -6.56 20.87 20.30
C VAL A 88 -6.81 20.54 18.84
N THR A 89 -6.22 19.45 18.37
CA THR A 89 -6.54 18.83 17.08
C THR A 89 -7.23 17.50 17.34
N GLY A 90 -8.47 17.38 16.89
CA GLY A 90 -9.23 16.14 16.90
C GLY A 90 -9.30 15.52 15.51
N TYR A 91 -8.95 14.25 15.38
CA TYR A 91 -9.08 13.46 14.16
C TYR A 91 -10.38 12.66 14.20
N TYR A 92 -11.17 12.71 13.14
CA TYR A 92 -12.48 12.06 13.06
C TYR A 92 -12.68 11.43 11.67
N ASP A 93 -13.53 10.40 11.61
CA ASP A 93 -13.80 9.66 10.37
C ASP A 93 -14.49 10.56 9.35
N ALA A 94 -13.88 10.72 8.18
CA ALA A 94 -14.38 11.58 7.12
C ALA A 94 -15.67 11.02 6.48
N ASN A 95 -15.92 9.71 6.63
CA ASN A 95 -17.08 9.01 6.09
C ASN A 95 -18.17 8.77 7.13
N ALA A 96 -17.97 9.17 8.39
CA ALA A 96 -19.01 9.07 9.40
C ALA A 96 -20.23 9.90 9.00
N MET A 97 -21.42 9.36 9.25
CA MET A 97 -22.68 10.07 9.01
C MET A 97 -22.68 11.38 9.80
N MET A 98 -22.58 12.52 9.10
CA MET A 98 -22.72 13.83 9.71
C MET A 98 -24.21 14.14 9.86
N ILE A 99 -24.68 14.22 11.11
CA ILE A 99 -26.02 14.71 11.41
C ILE A 99 -26.00 16.24 11.24
N MET A 100 -27.04 16.82 10.61
CA MET A 100 -27.18 18.27 10.40
C MET A 100 -27.54 19.01 11.71
N ILE A 101 -26.65 18.95 12.69
CA ILE A 101 -26.74 19.67 13.97
C ILE A 101 -25.62 20.71 14.05
N TYR A 102 -25.91 21.89 14.58
CA TYR A 102 -24.93 22.97 14.75
C TYR A 102 -24.72 23.31 16.25
N PRO A 103 -23.46 23.41 16.72
CA PRO A 103 -22.22 23.10 16.00
C PRO A 103 -22.12 21.61 15.63
N PRO A 104 -21.48 21.27 14.49
CA PRO A 104 -21.27 19.88 14.10
C PRO A 104 -20.55 19.10 15.20
N GLN A 105 -20.90 17.83 15.35
CA GLN A 105 -20.29 16.94 16.33
C GLN A 105 -19.38 15.92 15.64
N TYR A 106 -18.12 15.85 16.07
CA TYR A 106 -17.12 14.95 15.52
C TYR A 106 -16.66 13.96 16.59
N VAL A 107 -16.93 12.66 16.37
CA VAL A 107 -16.41 11.60 17.25
C VAL A 107 -14.93 11.42 16.98
N ALA A 108 -14.11 11.70 17.98
CA ALA A 108 -12.67 11.67 17.87
C ALA A 108 -12.15 10.23 17.91
N VAL A 109 -11.43 9.80 16.87
CA VAL A 109 -10.64 8.57 16.89
C VAL A 109 -9.29 8.78 17.57
N ALA A 110 -8.73 9.98 17.41
CA ALA A 110 -7.51 10.41 18.07
C ALA A 110 -7.59 11.91 18.38
N VAL A 111 -6.96 12.33 19.48
CA VAL A 111 -6.93 13.72 19.89
C VAL A 111 -5.54 14.08 20.41
N MET A 112 -5.08 15.30 20.10
CA MET A 112 -3.86 15.85 20.67
C MET A 112 -4.08 17.28 21.15
N VAL A 113 -3.38 17.65 22.22
CA VAL A 113 -3.14 19.05 22.54
C VAL A 113 -1.92 19.50 21.73
N SER A 114 -2.08 20.47 20.83
CA SER A 114 -1.04 20.87 19.87
C SER A 114 0.06 21.66 20.58
N ASN A 115 1.10 20.97 21.06
CA ASN A 115 2.21 21.54 21.82
C ASN A 115 3.61 21.19 21.28
N SER A 116 3.72 20.38 20.23
CA SER A 116 4.99 19.86 19.69
C SER A 116 5.13 20.09 18.19
N GLU A 117 6.37 20.13 17.70
CA GLU A 117 6.72 20.26 16.27
C GLU A 117 6.74 18.91 15.51
N GLN A 118 6.26 17.83 16.14
CA GLN A 118 6.28 16.51 15.52
C GLN A 118 5.13 16.36 14.52
N ASN A 119 5.43 15.85 13.32
CA ASN A 119 4.39 15.61 12.33
C ASN A 119 3.58 14.37 12.71
N ILE A 120 2.27 14.51 12.73
CA ILE A 120 1.34 13.42 13.03
C ILE A 120 0.39 13.24 11.84
N LYS A 121 0.37 12.02 11.31
CA LYS A 121 -0.59 11.59 10.29
C LYS A 121 -1.48 10.51 10.88
N VAL A 122 -2.77 10.80 10.98
CA VAL A 122 -3.80 9.81 11.32
C VAL A 122 -4.54 9.46 10.03
N ASP A 123 -4.41 8.23 9.56
CA ASP A 123 -5.10 7.76 8.34
C ASP A 123 -5.29 6.24 8.35
N LEU A 124 -6.06 5.75 7.37
CA LEU A 124 -6.00 4.35 6.95
C LEU A 124 -4.77 4.16 6.06
N PHE A 125 -3.94 3.16 6.38
CA PHE A 125 -2.78 2.77 5.59
C PHE A 125 -3.03 1.44 4.91
N ASP A 126 -2.75 1.35 3.62
CA ASP A 126 -2.98 0.17 2.78
C ASP A 126 -1.93 -0.94 2.99
N THR A 127 -1.89 -1.90 2.06
CA THR A 127 -0.94 -3.02 2.07
C THR A 127 0.52 -2.61 1.83
N ASP A 128 0.74 -1.46 1.20
CA ASP A 128 2.04 -0.85 0.91
C ASP A 128 2.43 0.23 1.92
N LEU A 129 1.64 0.35 3.00
CA LEU A 129 1.75 1.39 4.03
C LEU A 129 1.70 2.79 3.44
N VAL A 130 0.85 2.98 2.44
CA VAL A 130 0.48 4.27 1.88
C VAL A 130 -0.83 4.72 2.51
N SER A 131 -0.90 5.98 2.95
CA SER A 131 -2.11 6.57 3.51
C SER A 131 -3.22 6.65 2.46
N ALA A 132 -4.49 6.62 2.87
CA ALA A 132 -5.65 6.61 1.97
C ALA A 132 -5.71 7.82 1.02
N ASP A 133 -5.17 8.96 1.44
CA ASP A 133 -5.01 10.16 0.60
C ASP A 133 -3.80 10.12 -0.35
N ASN A 134 -3.01 9.04 -0.34
CA ASN A 134 -1.78 8.87 -1.09
C ASN A 134 -0.72 9.95 -0.86
N LEU A 135 -0.73 10.59 0.32
CA LEU A 135 0.21 11.65 0.65
C LEU A 135 1.42 11.17 1.45
N LEU A 136 1.30 10.05 2.19
CA LEU A 136 2.38 9.53 3.04
C LEU A 136 2.56 8.03 2.84
N LYS A 137 3.81 7.60 2.66
CA LYS A 137 4.23 6.20 2.62
C LYS A 137 5.24 5.93 3.74
N LEU A 138 5.01 4.86 4.49
CA LEU A 138 5.84 4.51 5.64
C LEU A 138 6.93 3.50 5.25
N ASN A 139 8.16 3.79 5.64
CA ASN A 139 9.29 2.87 5.58
C ASN A 139 9.66 2.47 7.01
N ILE A 140 9.16 1.33 7.46
CA ILE A 140 9.35 0.88 8.85
C ILE A 140 10.81 0.49 9.08
N SER A 141 11.43 1.06 10.13
CA SER A 141 12.78 0.71 10.58
C SER A 141 12.71 -0.10 11.87
N ASN A 142 13.84 -0.71 12.27
CA ASN A 142 13.93 -1.41 13.55
C ASN A 142 13.81 -0.48 14.76
N ASP A 143 14.05 0.82 14.57
CA ASP A 143 14.01 1.83 15.61
C ASP A 143 12.61 2.47 15.74
N THR A 144 11.69 2.13 14.83
CA THR A 144 10.30 2.61 14.87
C THR A 144 9.56 1.95 16.03
N GLU A 145 9.12 2.73 17.01
CA GLU A 145 8.31 2.25 18.13
C GLU A 145 6.88 1.94 17.64
N ILE A 146 6.42 0.70 17.77
CA ILE A 146 5.06 0.32 17.35
C ILE A 146 4.27 -0.14 18.58
N VAL A 147 3.17 0.55 18.88
CA VAL A 147 2.38 0.32 20.09
C VAL A 147 0.88 0.32 19.83
N LEU A 148 0.14 -0.29 20.76
CA LEU A 148 -1.31 -0.16 20.88
C LEU A 148 -1.68 1.16 21.57
N LYS A 149 -2.98 1.49 21.57
CA LYS A 149 -3.53 2.68 22.25
C LYS A 149 -3.19 2.75 23.75
N ASP A 150 -2.96 1.60 24.40
CA ASP A 150 -2.59 1.51 25.82
C ASP A 150 -1.06 1.59 26.07
N GLY A 151 -0.28 1.83 25.02
CA GLY A 151 1.19 1.95 25.08
C GLY A 151 1.94 0.62 25.09
N LYS A 152 1.24 -0.53 25.04
CA LYS A 152 1.91 -1.84 24.93
C LYS A 152 2.51 -2.04 23.55
N GLU A 153 3.66 -2.72 23.50
CA GLU A 153 4.32 -3.12 22.26
C GLU A 153 3.38 -3.93 21.36
N PHE A 154 3.28 -3.53 20.08
CA PHE A 154 2.50 -4.23 19.07
C PHE A 154 3.40 -5.03 18.14
N LYS A 155 3.13 -6.34 18.02
CA LYS A 155 3.93 -7.28 17.21
C LYS A 155 3.25 -7.74 15.91
N GLY A 156 2.10 -7.17 15.57
CA GLY A 156 1.36 -7.52 14.36
C GLY A 156 1.79 -6.74 13.12
N GLY A 157 1.24 -7.07 11.95
CA GLY A 157 1.46 -6.30 10.72
C GLY A 157 0.70 -4.97 10.72
N LEU A 158 1.27 -3.95 10.10
CA LEU A 158 0.71 -2.58 10.02
C LEU A 158 -0.21 -2.34 8.81
N LYS A 159 -0.30 -3.32 7.91
CA LYS A 159 -1.04 -3.23 6.66
C LYS A 159 -2.54 -3.13 6.90
N ASN A 160 -3.23 -2.36 6.06
CA ASN A 160 -4.68 -2.16 6.08
C ASN A 160 -5.20 -1.71 7.46
N ARG A 161 -4.54 -0.76 8.12
CA ARG A 161 -4.89 -0.34 9.49
C ARG A 161 -5.06 1.16 9.61
N LYS A 162 -5.91 1.55 10.56
CA LYS A 162 -5.97 2.93 11.05
C LYS A 162 -4.75 3.14 11.95
N LEU A 163 -3.85 4.03 11.55
CA LEU A 163 -2.62 4.31 12.27
C LEU A 163 -2.54 5.79 12.62
N ALA A 164 -2.03 6.11 13.81
CA ALA A 164 -1.47 7.40 14.11
C ALA A 164 0.06 7.31 14.00
N VAL A 165 0.62 7.99 13.02
CA VAL A 165 2.03 7.94 12.66
C VAL A 165 2.71 9.22 13.07
N PHE A 166 3.74 9.10 13.88
CA PHE A 166 4.59 10.19 14.34
C PHE A 166 5.89 10.13 13.57
N TYR A 167 6.26 11.24 12.94
CA TYR A 167 7.46 11.29 12.12
C TYR A 167 8.10 12.68 12.12
N GLY A 168 9.42 12.71 12.04
CA GLY A 168 10.18 13.92 11.76
C GLY A 168 10.23 14.22 10.26
N ALA A 169 11.38 13.94 9.65
CA ALA A 169 11.63 14.26 8.24
C ALA A 169 10.97 13.27 7.27
N SER A 170 10.53 13.77 6.13
CA SER A 170 10.05 12.97 4.99
C SER A 170 10.70 13.41 3.68
N THR A 171 10.67 12.54 2.67
CA THR A 171 11.07 12.90 1.31
C THR A 171 10.07 13.90 0.71
N ARG A 172 10.48 14.57 -0.37
CA ARG A 172 9.63 15.49 -1.16
C ARG A 172 8.92 14.78 -2.34
N SER A 173 8.72 13.47 -2.26
CA SER A 173 7.98 12.68 -3.27
C SER A 173 6.47 12.74 -3.02
N ILE A 174 5.67 12.20 -3.96
CA ILE A 174 4.23 11.99 -3.78
C ILE A 174 3.96 10.50 -4.06
N PRO A 175 3.58 9.69 -3.06
CA PRO A 175 3.51 10.04 -1.62
C PRO A 175 4.89 10.44 -1.06
N ALA A 176 4.90 11.29 -0.05
CA ALA A 176 6.09 11.56 0.76
C ALA A 176 6.47 10.28 1.50
N GLN A 177 7.75 9.99 1.64
CA GLN A 177 8.22 8.79 2.32
C GLN A 177 8.90 9.17 3.62
N THR A 178 8.61 8.46 4.71
CA THR A 178 9.24 8.71 6.01
C THR A 178 9.59 7.41 6.71
N ILE A 179 10.57 7.49 7.62
CA ILE A 179 10.80 6.47 8.64
C ILE A 179 10.13 6.99 9.90
N PRO A 180 9.02 6.38 10.34
CA PRO A 180 8.32 6.87 11.52
C PRO A 180 9.15 6.69 12.78
N ASP A 181 9.05 7.65 13.69
CA ASP A 181 9.59 7.55 15.04
C ASP A 181 8.72 6.61 15.87
N LYS A 182 7.39 6.77 15.75
CA LYS A 182 6.39 6.00 16.47
C LYS A 182 5.13 5.77 15.64
N ILE A 183 4.53 4.60 15.80
CA ILE A 183 3.26 4.22 15.21
C ILE A 183 2.35 3.69 16.31
N VAL A 184 1.17 4.29 16.41
CA VAL A 184 0.11 3.81 17.29
C VAL A 184 -0.96 3.16 16.44
N VAL A 185 -1.24 1.90 16.73
CA VAL A 185 -2.27 1.11 16.06
C VAL A 185 -3.63 1.44 16.67
N LEU A 186 -4.49 2.11 15.89
CA LEU A 186 -5.80 2.59 16.35
C LEU A 186 -6.90 1.56 16.16
N SER A 187 -6.72 0.64 15.20
CA SER A 187 -7.68 -0.40 14.88
C SER A 187 -7.02 -1.75 14.63
N ASP A 188 -7.83 -2.79 14.74
CA ASP A 188 -7.59 -4.04 14.04
C ASP A 188 -7.43 -3.78 12.53
N PRO A 189 -6.80 -4.71 11.76
CA PRO A 189 -6.69 -4.49 10.33
C PRO A 189 -8.10 -4.35 9.81
N ILE A 190 -8.38 -3.25 9.11
CA ILE A 190 -9.59 -3.10 8.34
C ILE A 190 -9.52 -4.21 7.30
N VAL A 191 -10.18 -5.30 7.65
CA VAL A 191 -10.70 -6.26 6.71
C VAL A 191 -11.66 -5.46 5.86
N PRO A 192 -11.39 -5.25 4.57
CA PRO A 192 -12.43 -4.73 3.72
C PRO A 192 -13.55 -5.78 3.80
N ASP A 193 -14.71 -5.34 4.29
CA ASP A 193 -15.95 -6.07 4.57
C ASP A 193 -16.09 -6.67 5.98
N GLU A 194 -16.98 -6.05 6.77
CA GLU A 194 -17.71 -6.68 7.89
C GLU A 194 -18.68 -7.80 7.42
N ASP A 195 -18.67 -8.18 6.14
CA ASP A 195 -19.62 -9.14 5.57
C ASP A 195 -19.18 -10.60 5.68
N ASN A 196 -18.10 -10.94 6.40
CA ASN A 196 -17.45 -12.25 6.29
C ASN A 196 -17.13 -12.58 4.82
N ASN A 197 -16.61 -11.61 4.07
CA ASN A 197 -16.18 -11.85 2.70
C ASN A 197 -14.69 -12.22 2.66
N SER A 198 -14.39 -13.23 1.85
CA SER A 198 -13.01 -13.66 1.59
C SER A 198 -12.18 -12.49 1.06
N TYR A 199 -10.90 -12.42 1.46
CA TYR A 199 -9.93 -11.50 0.86
C TYR A 199 -9.64 -11.85 -0.61
N TYR A 200 -9.87 -13.11 -0.95
CA TYR A 200 -9.58 -13.65 -2.27
C TYR A 200 -10.87 -14.07 -2.95
N ALA A 201 -11.06 -13.54 -4.15
CA ALA A 201 -12.02 -14.09 -5.08
C ALA A 201 -11.31 -15.12 -5.96
N SER A 202 -12.09 -16.00 -6.58
CA SER A 202 -11.54 -17.06 -7.40
C SER A 202 -12.37 -17.29 -8.64
N PHE A 203 -11.72 -17.69 -9.72
CA PHE A 203 -12.38 -18.12 -10.95
C PHE A 203 -11.84 -19.49 -11.35
N LYS A 204 -12.74 -20.46 -11.47
CA LYS A 204 -12.39 -21.85 -11.79
C LYS A 204 -12.87 -22.20 -13.19
N GLY A 205 -11.98 -22.82 -13.97
CA GLY A 205 -12.34 -23.29 -15.30
C GLY A 205 -11.18 -23.98 -16.01
N ARG A 206 -11.37 -24.22 -17.30
CA ARG A 206 -10.40 -24.85 -18.19
C ARG A 206 -9.58 -23.77 -18.88
N VAL A 207 -8.26 -23.95 -18.95
CA VAL A 207 -7.37 -23.06 -19.71
C VAL A 207 -7.62 -23.28 -21.20
N THR A 208 -8.12 -22.27 -21.91
CA THR A 208 -8.41 -22.32 -23.35
C THR A 208 -7.31 -21.68 -24.18
N LYS A 209 -6.65 -20.66 -23.63
CA LYS A 209 -5.58 -19.93 -24.30
C LYS A 209 -4.45 -19.60 -23.32
N MET A 210 -3.21 -19.63 -23.81
CA MET A 210 -2.03 -19.19 -23.07
C MET A 210 -1.13 -18.41 -24.01
N THR A 211 -0.77 -17.18 -23.62
CA THR A 211 0.05 -16.28 -24.42
C THR A 211 1.15 -15.68 -23.54
N THR A 212 2.41 -15.92 -23.89
CA THR A 212 3.52 -15.17 -23.30
C THR A 212 3.59 -13.79 -23.93
N MET A 213 3.67 -12.75 -23.11
CA MET A 213 3.68 -11.37 -23.58
C MET A 213 4.96 -11.09 -24.35
N LYS A 214 4.84 -10.50 -25.55
CA LYS A 214 6.01 -10.17 -26.40
C LYS A 214 6.97 -9.17 -25.74
N ASN A 215 6.44 -8.29 -24.88
CA ASN A 215 7.19 -7.19 -24.26
C ASN A 215 7.81 -7.56 -22.90
N ASP A 216 7.39 -8.67 -22.28
CA ASP A 216 7.98 -9.20 -21.04
C ASP A 216 7.83 -10.73 -21.02
N LYS A 217 8.95 -11.44 -21.15
CA LYS A 217 8.98 -12.91 -21.17
C LYS A 217 8.54 -13.55 -19.84
N ASN A 218 8.46 -12.77 -18.77
CA ASN A 218 8.06 -13.24 -17.45
C ASN A 218 6.55 -13.11 -17.19
N LEU A 219 5.81 -12.46 -18.08
CA LEU A 219 4.36 -12.31 -17.99
C LEU A 219 3.66 -13.26 -18.97
N THR A 220 2.81 -14.13 -18.43
CA THR A 220 1.99 -15.05 -19.23
C THR A 220 0.52 -14.76 -18.95
N GLN A 221 -0.25 -14.48 -19.99
CA GLN A 221 -1.70 -14.40 -19.88
C GLN A 221 -2.33 -15.75 -20.21
N ILE A 222 -3.27 -16.17 -19.37
CA ILE A 222 -4.12 -17.32 -19.64
C ILE A 222 -5.58 -16.90 -19.71
N THR A 223 -6.33 -17.52 -20.60
CA THR A 223 -7.81 -17.44 -20.60
C THR A 223 -8.34 -18.71 -19.96
N ILE A 224 -9.18 -18.55 -18.96
CA ILE A 224 -9.88 -19.61 -18.24
C ILE A 224 -11.36 -19.50 -18.62
N GLU A 225 -11.96 -20.60 -19.05
CA GLU A 225 -13.38 -20.71 -19.37
C GLU A 225 -14.06 -21.66 -18.39
N ASP A 226 -15.16 -21.25 -17.75
CA ASP A 226 -15.91 -22.11 -16.85
C ASP A 226 -16.85 -23.09 -17.61
N LYS A 227 -17.74 -23.78 -16.89
CA LYS A 227 -18.67 -24.75 -17.51
C LYS A 227 -19.81 -24.08 -18.28
N GLU A 228 -20.06 -22.81 -18.04
CA GLU A 228 -21.14 -22.02 -18.63
C GLU A 228 -20.62 -21.21 -19.85
N GLY A 229 -19.33 -21.28 -20.14
CA GLY A 229 -18.69 -20.55 -21.24
C GLY A 229 -18.26 -19.13 -20.85
N ILE A 230 -18.29 -18.78 -19.56
CA ILE A 230 -17.82 -17.48 -19.08
C ILE A 230 -16.29 -17.49 -19.06
N GLU A 231 -15.69 -16.44 -19.61
CA GLU A 231 -14.24 -16.30 -19.68
C GLU A 231 -13.68 -15.31 -18.65
N ALA A 232 -12.50 -15.65 -18.11
CA ALA A 232 -11.66 -14.75 -17.33
C ALA A 232 -10.21 -14.83 -17.82
N ILE A 233 -9.54 -13.68 -17.90
CA ILE A 233 -8.13 -13.58 -18.27
C ILE A 233 -7.31 -13.38 -16.99
N PHE A 234 -6.32 -14.24 -16.78
CA PHE A 234 -5.37 -14.11 -15.68
C PHE A 234 -3.98 -13.81 -16.19
N THR A 235 -3.37 -12.75 -15.64
CA THR A 235 -1.95 -12.45 -15.82
C THR A 235 -1.15 -13.16 -14.74
N ILE A 236 -0.21 -13.99 -15.17
CA ILE A 236 0.71 -14.74 -14.32
C ILE A 236 2.07 -14.03 -14.38
N SER A 237 2.59 -13.65 -13.21
CA SER A 237 3.90 -13.02 -13.05
C SER A 237 4.84 -13.92 -12.24
N LYS A 238 6.04 -13.41 -11.94
CA LYS A 238 6.98 -14.03 -10.99
C LYS A 238 6.43 -14.11 -9.56
N ASP A 239 5.45 -13.27 -9.24
CA ASP A 239 4.86 -13.13 -7.91
C ASP A 239 3.58 -13.98 -7.78
N THR A 240 3.19 -14.72 -8.82
CA THR A 240 2.09 -15.68 -8.76
C THR A 240 2.58 -17.00 -8.18
N TYR A 241 2.00 -17.46 -7.07
CA TYR A 241 2.23 -18.81 -6.55
C TYR A 241 1.55 -19.86 -7.43
N ARG A 242 2.28 -20.89 -7.84
CA ARG A 242 1.72 -22.03 -8.58
C ARG A 242 1.76 -23.27 -7.68
N THR A 243 0.62 -23.90 -7.45
CA THR A 243 0.55 -25.07 -6.57
C THR A 243 1.34 -26.24 -7.15
N ASN A 244 2.23 -26.82 -6.34
CA ASN A 244 3.03 -28.01 -6.66
C ASN A 244 3.95 -27.87 -7.90
N ASP A 245 4.32 -26.65 -8.28
CA ASP A 245 5.15 -26.34 -9.45
C ASP A 245 4.64 -26.99 -10.76
N GLU A 246 3.35 -27.30 -10.82
CA GLU A 246 2.80 -28.05 -11.92
C GLU A 246 2.80 -27.23 -13.21
N LYS A 247 3.19 -27.88 -14.32
CA LYS A 247 3.14 -27.26 -15.64
C LYS A 247 1.69 -27.11 -16.08
N ILE A 248 1.22 -25.87 -16.11
CA ILE A 248 -0.07 -25.50 -16.66
C ILE A 248 0.05 -25.46 -18.18
N LYS A 249 -0.92 -26.07 -18.86
CA LYS A 249 -1.02 -26.08 -20.32
C LYS A 249 -2.47 -25.82 -20.74
N VAL A 250 -2.66 -25.50 -22.02
CA VAL A 250 -4.00 -25.46 -22.60
C VAL A 250 -4.69 -26.80 -22.36
N GLY A 251 -5.90 -26.76 -21.80
CA GLY A 251 -6.69 -27.90 -21.37
C GLY A 251 -6.61 -28.24 -19.88
N SER A 252 -5.66 -27.68 -19.11
CA SER A 252 -5.63 -27.84 -17.65
C SER A 252 -6.87 -27.22 -17.01
N VAL A 253 -7.42 -27.85 -15.96
CA VAL A 253 -8.45 -27.25 -15.10
C VAL A 253 -7.76 -26.58 -13.93
N VAL A 254 -7.99 -25.28 -13.77
CA VAL A 254 -7.33 -24.45 -12.77
C VAL A 254 -8.31 -23.52 -12.07
N THR A 255 -7.93 -23.10 -10.88
CA THR A 255 -8.58 -22.02 -10.13
C THR A 255 -7.58 -20.88 -9.98
N GLY A 256 -7.89 -19.73 -10.59
CA GLY A 256 -7.12 -18.50 -10.39
C GLY A 256 -7.70 -17.73 -9.22
N TYR A 257 -6.90 -17.50 -8.17
CA TYR A 257 -7.26 -16.63 -7.06
C TYR A 257 -6.60 -15.27 -7.24
N TYR A 258 -7.35 -14.23 -6.91
CA TYR A 258 -6.94 -12.85 -7.03
C TYR A 258 -7.46 -12.05 -5.83
N ASP A 259 -6.76 -10.97 -5.48
CA ASP A 259 -7.17 -10.09 -4.38
C ASP A 259 -8.53 -9.47 -4.70
N ALA A 260 -9.58 -9.85 -3.96
CA ALA A 260 -10.93 -9.31 -4.15
C ALA A 260 -11.03 -7.81 -3.82
N LYS A 261 -10.05 -7.27 -3.09
CA LYS A 261 -10.05 -5.92 -2.53
C LYS A 261 -9.39 -4.90 -3.45
N VAL A 262 -8.65 -5.36 -4.48
CA VAL A 262 -8.15 -4.48 -5.55
C VAL A 262 -9.32 -4.01 -6.41
N PHE A 263 -9.52 -2.69 -6.49
CA PHE A 263 -10.54 -2.06 -7.34
C PHE A 263 -10.29 -2.40 -8.82
N ARG A 264 -11.31 -2.92 -9.50
CA ARG A 264 -11.25 -3.30 -10.93
C ARG A 264 -12.38 -2.66 -11.72
N ILE A 265 -12.08 -2.32 -12.97
CA ILE A 265 -13.10 -1.91 -13.94
C ILE A 265 -13.90 -3.14 -14.38
N MET A 266 -15.23 -3.02 -14.43
CA MET A 266 -16.11 -4.07 -14.93
C MET A 266 -16.01 -4.14 -16.46
N ILE A 267 -15.16 -5.02 -16.96
CA ILE A 267 -14.97 -5.31 -18.38
C ILE A 267 -15.14 -6.81 -18.62
N TYR A 268 -15.57 -7.18 -19.83
CA TYR A 268 -15.72 -8.58 -20.24
C TYR A 268 -14.76 -8.92 -21.39
N PRO A 269 -14.02 -10.05 -21.30
CA PRO A 269 -13.88 -10.91 -20.12
C PRO A 269 -13.14 -10.19 -18.99
N GLY A 270 -13.43 -10.58 -17.75
CA GLY A 270 -12.77 -10.01 -16.57
C GLY A 270 -11.27 -10.28 -16.62
N GLN A 271 -10.46 -9.30 -16.21
CA GLN A 271 -8.99 -9.41 -16.24
C GLN A 271 -8.43 -9.28 -14.83
N TYR A 272 -7.61 -10.26 -14.43
CA TYR A 272 -7.12 -10.41 -13.07
C TYR A 272 -5.61 -10.65 -13.04
N GLU A 273 -4.95 -10.11 -12.02
CA GLU A 273 -3.60 -10.54 -11.66
C GLU A 273 -3.72 -11.76 -10.74
N ALA A 274 -3.07 -12.86 -11.10
CA ALA A 274 -3.12 -14.08 -10.32
C ALA A 274 -2.17 -13.97 -9.12
N GLU A 275 -2.69 -14.09 -7.89
CA GLU A 275 -1.85 -14.29 -6.70
C GLU A 275 -1.54 -15.77 -6.50
N VAL A 276 -2.54 -16.62 -6.72
CA VAL A 276 -2.42 -18.07 -6.68
C VAL A 276 -3.06 -18.62 -7.94
N LEU A 277 -2.34 -19.52 -8.60
CA LEU A 277 -2.90 -20.34 -9.65
C LEU A 277 -2.81 -21.81 -9.24
N ALA A 278 -3.97 -22.38 -8.95
CA ALA A 278 -4.09 -23.73 -8.44
C ALA A 278 -4.53 -24.69 -9.54
N VAL A 279 -3.84 -25.82 -9.70
CA VAL A 279 -4.30 -26.91 -10.58
C VAL A 279 -5.25 -27.81 -9.80
N GLU A 280 -6.38 -28.14 -10.41
CA GLU A 280 -7.40 -28.98 -9.80
C GLU A 280 -6.87 -30.41 -9.52
N ARG A 281 -7.08 -30.89 -8.29
CA ARG A 281 -6.84 -32.26 -7.85
C ARG A 281 -8.00 -32.74 -7.00
N SER A 282 -8.37 -34.01 -7.15
CA SER A 282 -9.42 -34.64 -6.33
C SER A 282 -8.95 -35.04 -4.93
N GLU A 283 -7.64 -35.07 -4.70
CA GLU A 283 -7.02 -35.58 -3.46
C GLU A 283 -7.01 -34.55 -2.32
N TYR A 284 -7.11 -33.26 -2.65
CA TYR A 284 -7.03 -32.18 -1.69
C TYR A 284 -7.91 -31.00 -2.09
N ASN A 285 -8.30 -30.23 -1.09
CA ASN A 285 -8.98 -28.96 -1.21
C ASN A 285 -7.96 -27.84 -1.02
N ILE A 286 -8.27 -26.68 -1.60
CA ILE A 286 -7.48 -25.45 -1.44
C ILE A 286 -8.39 -24.38 -0.87
N LYS A 287 -7.88 -23.66 0.13
CA LYS A 287 -8.44 -22.39 0.58
C LYS A 287 -7.36 -21.33 0.46
N VAL A 288 -7.70 -20.20 -0.15
CA VAL A 288 -6.87 -18.99 -0.15
C VAL A 288 -7.66 -17.90 0.54
N ASP A 289 -7.14 -17.39 1.65
CA ASP A 289 -7.80 -16.32 2.40
C ASP A 289 -6.82 -15.65 3.39
N TYR A 290 -7.25 -14.56 4.00
CA TYR A 290 -6.65 -14.06 5.23
C TYR A 290 -7.09 -14.91 6.42
N PHE A 291 -6.17 -15.26 7.31
CA PHE A 291 -6.44 -16.01 8.54
C PHE A 291 -6.12 -15.17 9.77
N ASP A 292 -7.06 -15.10 10.71
CA ASP A 292 -6.94 -14.29 11.93
C ASP A 292 -5.97 -14.89 12.96
N ASN A 293 -5.95 -14.31 14.17
CA ASN A 293 -5.12 -14.78 15.27
C ASN A 293 -5.51 -16.16 15.83
N LYS A 294 -6.73 -16.62 15.53
CA LYS A 294 -7.27 -17.95 15.88
C LYS A 294 -7.21 -18.91 14.70
N LEU A 295 -6.56 -18.51 13.60
CA LEU A 295 -6.48 -19.26 12.35
C LEU A 295 -7.86 -19.61 11.76
N ILE A 296 -8.77 -18.65 11.82
CA ILE A 296 -10.07 -18.68 11.14
C ILE A 296 -9.96 -17.80 9.89
N SER A 297 -10.43 -18.32 8.75
CA SER A 297 -10.46 -17.59 7.48
C SER A 297 -11.38 -16.37 7.58
N ALA A 298 -11.07 -15.30 6.86
CA ALA A 298 -11.83 -14.04 6.91
C ALA A 298 -13.32 -14.24 6.58
N ASP A 299 -13.63 -15.18 5.70
CA ASP A 299 -15.01 -15.53 5.38
C ASP A 299 -15.69 -16.50 6.37
N ASN A 300 -15.03 -16.83 7.48
CA ASN A 300 -15.51 -17.73 8.52
C ASN A 300 -15.89 -19.13 8.01
N THR A 301 -15.36 -19.56 6.86
CA THR A 301 -15.63 -20.89 6.30
C THR A 301 -14.65 -21.97 6.77
N LEU A 302 -13.42 -21.61 7.13
CA LEU A 302 -12.37 -22.56 7.49
C LEU A 302 -11.60 -22.11 8.73
N LYS A 303 -11.47 -23.01 9.71
CA LYS A 303 -10.56 -22.89 10.84
C LYS A 303 -9.49 -23.98 10.73
N ILE A 304 -8.23 -23.59 10.81
CA ILE A 304 -7.11 -24.53 10.72
C ILE A 304 -6.42 -24.72 12.07
N THR A 305 -5.90 -25.92 12.30
CA THR A 305 -5.00 -26.22 13.42
C THR A 305 -3.69 -26.73 12.84
N ILE A 306 -2.58 -26.04 13.14
CA ILE A 306 -1.26 -26.44 12.66
C ILE A 306 -0.78 -27.67 13.44
N GLY A 307 -0.70 -28.79 12.75
CA GLY A 307 -0.20 -30.04 13.32
C GLY A 307 1.30 -30.21 13.16
N LYS A 308 1.85 -31.28 13.77
CA LYS A 308 3.29 -31.59 13.68
C LYS A 308 3.75 -31.93 12.27
N ASN A 309 2.83 -32.45 11.45
CA ASN A 309 3.10 -32.88 10.08
C ASN A 309 2.65 -31.85 9.03
N THR A 310 2.08 -30.72 9.45
CA THR A 310 1.72 -29.64 8.55
C THR A 310 3.00 -28.98 8.02
N GLU A 311 3.20 -29.03 6.71
CA GLU A 311 4.30 -28.34 6.05
C GLU A 311 4.01 -26.83 5.97
N LEU A 312 4.91 -26.00 6.50
CA LEU A 312 4.80 -24.55 6.53
C LEU A 312 5.91 -23.93 5.68
N ILE A 313 5.54 -23.21 4.64
CA ILE A 313 6.49 -22.59 3.70
C ILE A 313 6.06 -21.18 3.30
N TYR A 314 7.01 -20.39 2.81
CA TYR A 314 6.74 -19.19 2.02
C TYR A 314 6.50 -19.57 0.55
N MET A 315 5.98 -18.61 -0.24
CA MET A 315 5.77 -18.81 -1.69
C MET A 315 7.02 -19.23 -2.47
N ASN A 316 8.21 -18.82 -2.02
CA ASN A 316 9.49 -19.21 -2.62
C ASN A 316 9.96 -20.62 -2.24
N GLY A 317 9.14 -21.40 -1.53
CA GLY A 317 9.43 -22.77 -1.09
C GLY A 317 10.26 -22.88 0.18
N ARG A 318 10.72 -21.76 0.76
CA ARG A 318 11.50 -21.80 2.01
C ARG A 318 10.61 -22.13 3.19
N LYS A 319 11.16 -22.88 4.14
CA LYS A 319 10.49 -23.22 5.40
C LYS A 319 10.10 -21.98 6.19
N TYR A 320 8.85 -21.95 6.65
CA TYR A 320 8.31 -20.94 7.55
C TYR A 320 8.38 -21.46 8.99
N ASN A 321 9.13 -20.76 9.85
CA ASN A 321 9.39 -21.19 11.23
C ASN A 321 8.48 -20.52 12.28
N GLY A 322 7.56 -19.64 11.87
CA GLY A 322 6.66 -18.90 12.75
C GLY A 322 5.30 -19.57 12.93
N LYS A 323 4.38 -18.84 13.58
CA LYS A 323 2.93 -19.15 13.54
C LYS A 323 2.30 -18.32 12.43
N PRO A 324 1.56 -18.93 11.48
CA PRO A 324 1.00 -18.22 10.32
C PRO A 324 -0.30 -17.47 10.69
N VAL A 325 -0.29 -16.71 11.78
CA VAL A 325 -1.46 -15.97 12.29
C VAL A 325 -1.48 -14.55 11.74
N ASN A 326 -2.68 -14.01 11.51
CA ASN A 326 -2.88 -12.68 10.92
C ASN A 326 -2.19 -12.53 9.56
N SER A 327 -2.34 -13.54 8.68
CA SER A 327 -1.62 -13.62 7.42
C SER A 327 -2.51 -14.13 6.28
N ASN A 328 -2.15 -13.75 5.05
CA ASN A 328 -2.73 -14.34 3.84
C ASN A 328 -2.11 -15.72 3.60
N LEU A 329 -2.95 -16.75 3.62
CA LEU A 329 -2.52 -18.14 3.51
C LEU A 329 -3.18 -18.83 2.32
N LEU A 330 -2.39 -19.67 1.66
CA LEU A 330 -2.91 -20.80 0.90
C LEU A 330 -2.83 -22.04 1.78
N VAL A 331 -3.97 -22.67 2.02
CA VAL A 331 -4.14 -23.86 2.83
C VAL A 331 -4.52 -25.02 1.94
N ILE A 332 -3.72 -26.10 1.97
CA ILE A 332 -3.98 -27.37 1.29
C ILE A 332 -4.36 -28.41 2.33
N TYR A 333 -5.54 -29.02 2.19
CA TYR A 333 -6.08 -29.98 3.16
C TYR A 333 -6.95 -31.05 2.49
N ASN A 334 -6.92 -32.29 2.99
CA ASN A 334 -7.68 -33.40 2.41
C ASN A 334 -9.00 -33.70 3.15
N LYS A 335 -9.09 -33.36 4.43
CA LYS A 335 -10.27 -33.64 5.26
C LYS A 335 -10.61 -32.44 6.14
N ALA A 336 -11.89 -32.21 6.36
CA ALA A 336 -12.37 -31.19 7.30
C ALA A 336 -13.65 -31.69 8.00
N THR A 337 -13.95 -31.14 9.17
CA THR A 337 -15.24 -31.36 9.84
C THR A 337 -16.38 -30.70 9.04
N LYS A 338 -17.62 -31.10 9.34
CA LYS A 338 -18.83 -30.47 8.80
C LYS A 338 -19.34 -29.28 9.65
N SER A 339 -18.52 -28.75 10.57
CA SER A 339 -18.88 -27.57 11.36
C SER A 339 -18.81 -26.30 10.52
N ILE A 340 -19.33 -25.19 11.04
CA ILE A 340 -19.17 -23.86 10.46
C ILE A 340 -18.51 -22.98 11.53
N PRO A 341 -17.25 -22.52 11.36
CA PRO A 341 -16.34 -22.89 10.27
C PRO A 341 -15.99 -24.38 10.25
N ALA A 342 -15.66 -24.90 9.07
CA ALA A 342 -15.11 -26.25 8.93
C ALA A 342 -13.73 -26.28 9.61
N GLN A 343 -13.38 -27.38 10.27
CA GLN A 343 -12.12 -27.50 11.01
C GLN A 343 -11.21 -28.54 10.34
N THR A 344 -9.93 -28.20 10.16
CA THR A 344 -8.96 -29.10 9.53
C THR A 344 -7.55 -28.96 10.13
N GLU A 345 -6.80 -30.06 10.09
CA GLU A 345 -5.34 -30.04 10.19
C GLU A 345 -4.79 -30.12 8.75
N PRO A 346 -4.24 -29.02 8.21
CA PRO A 346 -3.84 -28.97 6.82
C PRO A 346 -2.56 -29.79 6.57
N ILE A 347 -2.43 -30.26 5.33
CA ILE A 347 -1.23 -30.94 4.85
C ILE A 347 -0.10 -29.92 4.66
N LYS A 348 -0.44 -28.78 4.04
CA LYS A 348 0.50 -27.73 3.70
C LYS A 348 -0.14 -26.36 3.84
N VAL A 349 0.60 -25.41 4.39
CA VAL A 349 0.24 -24.00 4.52
C VAL A 349 1.35 -23.15 3.90
N ILE A 350 0.97 -22.32 2.94
CA ILE A 350 1.87 -21.40 2.26
C ILE A 350 1.50 -20.00 2.71
N VAL A 351 2.46 -19.29 3.28
CA VAL A 351 2.32 -17.87 3.61
C VAL A 351 2.56 -17.06 2.34
N LEU A 352 1.53 -16.34 1.89
CA LEU A 352 1.53 -15.58 0.63
C LEU A 352 2.25 -14.23 0.73
N GLU A 353 2.67 -13.84 1.93
CA GLU A 353 3.45 -12.63 2.13
C GLU A 353 4.89 -12.84 1.67
N GLN A 354 5.34 -12.09 0.67
CA GLN A 354 6.76 -12.03 0.34
C GLN A 354 7.50 -11.27 1.45
N LYS A 355 8.44 -11.96 2.12
CA LYS A 355 9.58 -11.24 2.70
C LYS A 355 10.32 -10.59 1.54
N SER A 356 10.41 -9.26 1.53
CA SER A 356 11.37 -8.57 0.67
C SER A 356 12.74 -9.23 0.87
N SER A 357 13.44 -9.48 -0.22
CA SER A 357 14.74 -10.17 -0.31
C SER A 357 15.90 -9.48 0.45
N LYS A 358 15.62 -8.62 1.42
CA LYS A 358 16.63 -7.94 2.25
C LYS A 358 17.09 -8.76 3.47
N ASP A 359 16.38 -9.82 3.83
CA ASP A 359 16.73 -10.64 5.01
C ASP A 359 17.63 -11.85 4.73
N ASP A 360 18.03 -12.08 3.47
CA ASP A 360 18.98 -13.15 3.11
C ASP A 360 20.43 -12.67 2.94
N ALA A 361 20.71 -11.40 3.22
CA ALA A 361 22.09 -10.88 3.19
C ALA A 361 22.90 -11.29 4.45
N LYS A 362 22.71 -12.52 4.92
CA LYS A 362 23.54 -13.17 5.94
C LYS A 362 23.87 -14.61 5.54
N ASP A 363 24.26 -14.86 4.30
CA ASP A 363 25.40 -15.76 4.02
C ASP A 363 25.88 -15.61 2.56
N LYS A 364 27.17 -15.25 2.42
CA LYS A 364 28.05 -15.32 1.24
C LYS A 364 27.71 -14.56 -0.06
N GLY A 365 28.58 -13.59 -0.37
CA GLY A 365 28.97 -13.25 -1.75
C GLY A 365 28.99 -11.74 -2.06
N ALA A 366 30.18 -11.18 -2.29
CA ALA A 366 30.36 -9.78 -2.66
C ALA A 366 29.53 -9.38 -3.91
N ILE A 367 28.77 -8.29 -3.80
CA ILE A 367 28.07 -7.66 -4.93
C ILE A 367 29.08 -6.86 -5.75
N ASP A 368 29.25 -7.24 -7.01
CA ASP A 368 30.14 -6.61 -7.99
C ASP A 368 29.56 -5.26 -8.46
N LYS A 369 30.12 -4.17 -7.92
CA LYS A 369 29.70 -2.77 -8.19
C LYS A 369 29.99 -2.31 -9.62
N ASP A 370 30.80 -3.02 -10.39
CA ASP A 370 31.19 -2.59 -11.74
C ASP A 370 30.10 -2.86 -12.79
N LYS A 371 29.25 -3.87 -12.58
CA LYS A 371 28.13 -4.17 -13.51
C LYS A 371 27.04 -3.11 -13.50
N ASP A 372 26.72 -2.51 -12.34
CA ASP A 372 25.73 -1.44 -12.25
C ASP A 372 26.20 -0.17 -12.97
N LYS A 373 27.50 0.16 -12.87
CA LYS A 373 28.07 1.33 -13.56
C LYS A 373 28.00 1.20 -15.08
N ALA A 374 28.25 0.00 -15.61
CA ALA A 374 28.14 -0.29 -17.04
C ALA A 374 26.69 -0.21 -17.53
N TYR A 375 25.73 -0.72 -16.75
CA TYR A 375 24.30 -0.63 -17.04
C TYR A 375 23.83 0.84 -17.15
N TRP A 376 24.18 1.66 -16.16
CA TRP A 376 23.79 3.09 -16.16
C TRP A 376 24.49 3.89 -17.25
N LYS A 377 25.73 3.54 -17.62
CA LYS A 377 26.43 4.16 -18.74
C LYS A 377 25.74 3.86 -20.07
N SER A 378 25.32 2.61 -20.30
CA SER A 378 24.57 2.23 -21.50
C SER A 378 23.25 3.00 -21.62
N LYS A 379 22.55 3.23 -20.51
CA LYS A 379 21.29 4.00 -20.51
C LYS A 379 21.47 5.47 -20.79
N LEU A 380 22.58 6.07 -20.34
CA LEU A 380 22.95 7.43 -20.67
C LEU A 380 23.23 7.61 -22.17
N ASP A 381 23.94 6.67 -22.79
CA ASP A 381 24.32 6.75 -24.21
C ASP A 381 23.10 6.56 -25.14
N GLU A 382 22.19 5.63 -24.80
CA GLU A 382 20.91 5.45 -25.49
C GLU A 382 20.06 6.72 -25.45
N TRP A 383 20.02 7.37 -24.28
CA TRP A 383 19.27 8.60 -24.07
C TRP A 383 19.82 9.78 -24.89
N MET A 384 21.15 9.98 -24.89
CA MET A 384 21.78 11.06 -25.66
C MET A 384 21.43 10.96 -27.15
N LYS A 385 21.43 9.73 -27.69
CA LYS A 385 21.07 9.47 -29.08
C LYS A 385 19.61 9.81 -29.40
N LEU A 386 18.68 9.44 -28.52
CA LEU A 386 17.26 9.75 -28.67
C LEU A 386 16.99 11.25 -28.58
N THR A 387 17.74 11.98 -27.75
CA THR A 387 17.61 13.45 -27.68
C THR A 387 18.14 14.15 -28.92
N ASP A 388 19.29 13.71 -29.46
CA ASP A 388 19.82 14.29 -30.68
C ASP A 388 18.82 14.07 -31.84
N GLU A 389 18.26 12.86 -31.94
CA GLU A 389 17.22 12.54 -32.93
C GLU A 389 15.95 13.38 -32.76
N LEU A 390 15.54 13.67 -31.52
CA LEU A 390 14.39 14.56 -31.24
C LEU A 390 14.65 16.00 -31.69
N PHE A 391 15.86 16.52 -31.45
CA PHE A 391 16.23 17.89 -31.85
C PHE A 391 16.44 18.00 -33.36
N ASP A 392 16.92 16.94 -34.01
CA ASP A 392 17.08 16.89 -35.45
C ASP A 392 15.71 16.87 -36.18
N ASN A 393 14.64 16.40 -35.53
CA ASN A 393 13.27 16.33 -36.06
C ASN A 393 12.29 17.32 -35.39
N MET A 394 12.81 18.42 -34.84
CA MET A 394 12.03 19.37 -34.03
C MET A 394 10.94 20.13 -34.82
N ASP A 395 11.03 20.13 -36.14
CA ASP A 395 10.04 20.64 -37.09
C ASP A 395 8.79 19.74 -37.17
N GLN A 396 8.97 18.41 -37.09
CA GLN A 396 7.89 17.42 -37.14
C GLN A 396 6.99 17.43 -35.90
N ILE A 397 7.49 17.92 -34.76
CA ILE A 397 6.76 18.01 -33.48
C ILE A 397 6.28 19.42 -33.17
N SER A 398 6.18 20.29 -34.19
CA SER A 398 5.82 21.71 -34.02
C SER A 398 4.49 21.96 -33.30
N GLY A 399 3.50 21.07 -33.44
CA GLY A 399 2.21 21.14 -32.73
C GLY A 399 2.27 20.81 -31.23
N TYR A 400 3.36 20.24 -30.75
CA TYR A 400 3.58 19.86 -29.35
C TYR A 400 4.62 20.77 -28.66
N LYS A 401 5.04 21.85 -29.32
CA LYS A 401 6.04 22.79 -28.81
C LYS A 401 5.66 23.34 -27.44
N ASP A 402 4.39 23.72 -27.24
CA ASP A 402 3.94 24.28 -25.96
C ASP A 402 3.93 23.27 -24.82
N GLU A 403 3.68 21.99 -25.11
CA GLU A 403 3.77 20.91 -24.12
C GLU A 403 5.23 20.65 -23.75
N LEU A 404 6.12 20.61 -24.75
CA LEU A 404 7.56 20.50 -24.55
C LEU A 404 8.10 21.71 -23.74
N TYR A 405 7.70 22.93 -24.08
CA TYR A 405 8.09 24.14 -23.37
C TYR A 405 7.51 24.21 -21.96
N ARG A 406 6.24 23.82 -21.72
CA ARG A 406 5.68 23.72 -20.37
C ARG A 406 6.39 22.66 -19.53
N TYR A 407 6.73 21.54 -20.13
CA TYR A 407 7.48 20.49 -19.46
C TYR A 407 8.87 20.99 -19.07
N ILE A 408 9.60 21.62 -19.99
CA ILE A 408 10.89 22.28 -19.73
C ILE A 408 10.76 23.40 -18.68
N TRP A 409 9.70 24.21 -18.75
CA TRP A 409 9.44 25.27 -17.77
C TRP A 409 9.14 24.72 -16.38
N LYS A 410 8.36 23.64 -16.28
CA LYS A 410 8.07 22.94 -15.02
C LYS A 410 9.34 22.35 -14.40
N LEU A 411 10.31 21.95 -15.23
CA LEU A 411 11.63 21.50 -14.79
C LEU A 411 12.50 22.67 -14.30
N MET A 412 12.41 23.83 -14.95
CA MET A 412 13.14 25.05 -14.58
C MET A 412 12.55 25.77 -13.35
N ALA A 413 11.23 25.68 -13.13
CA ALA A 413 10.51 26.39 -12.05
C ALA A 413 10.53 25.66 -10.69
N ARG A 414 11.18 24.50 -10.59
CA ARG A 414 11.40 23.77 -9.33
C ARG A 414 12.38 24.58 -8.46
N ARG A 415 11.83 25.39 -7.56
CA ARG A 415 12.53 26.37 -6.70
C ARG A 415 13.41 25.70 -5.64
N GLU A 416 14.54 25.14 -6.06
CA GLU A 416 15.76 24.96 -5.25
C GLU A 416 16.90 24.58 -6.20
N ASN A 417 17.37 25.58 -6.94
CA ASN A 417 18.71 25.63 -7.51
C ASN A 417 19.00 27.10 -7.73
N SER A 418 19.58 27.77 -6.74
CA SER A 418 20.29 29.01 -7.06
C SER A 418 21.44 28.60 -7.99
N LEU A 419 21.36 29.00 -9.25
CA LEU A 419 22.47 28.93 -10.23
C LEU A 419 23.82 29.42 -9.64
N PHE A 420 23.77 30.28 -8.62
CA PHE A 420 24.91 30.80 -7.88
C PHE A 420 25.66 29.78 -6.99
N GLY A 421 25.01 28.70 -6.52
CA GLY A 421 25.67 27.69 -5.68
C GLY A 421 26.59 26.76 -6.48
N TRP A 422 26.20 26.44 -7.70
CA TRP A 422 26.97 25.57 -8.60
C TRP A 422 28.15 26.27 -9.27
N LEU A 423 28.05 27.58 -9.56
CA LEU A 423 29.17 28.36 -10.11
C LEU A 423 30.32 28.54 -9.12
N ASN A 424 30.05 28.58 -7.81
CA ASN A 424 31.09 28.68 -6.77
C ASN A 424 31.86 27.37 -6.55
N VAL A 425 31.30 26.21 -6.93
CA VAL A 425 32.00 24.92 -6.85
C VAL A 425 32.94 24.74 -8.06
N LEU A 426 32.57 25.26 -9.23
CA LEU A 426 33.41 25.20 -10.44
C LEU A 426 34.51 26.27 -10.49
N ALA A 427 34.47 27.30 -9.65
CA ALA A 427 35.52 28.30 -9.54
C ALA A 427 36.62 27.95 -8.50
N LYS A 428 36.47 26.85 -7.76
CA LYS A 428 37.40 26.44 -6.70
C LYS A 428 38.45 25.40 -7.12
N ASP A 429 38.32 24.85 -8.31
CA ASP A 429 39.28 23.91 -8.93
C ASP A 429 39.90 24.50 -10.22
N ARG A 430 40.45 25.71 -10.11
CA ARG A 430 41.44 26.23 -11.07
C ARG A 430 42.66 26.77 -10.34
#